data_AF-A0AAW8IBD4-F1
#
_entry.id   AF-A0AAW8IBD4-F1
#
_cell.length_a   1.000
_cell.length_b   1.000
_cell.length_c   1.000
_cell.angle_alpha   90.00
_cell.angle_beta   90.00
_cell.angle_gamma   90.00
#
_symmetry.space_group_name_H-M   'P 1'
#
loop_
_entity.id
_entity.type
_entity.pdbx_description
1 polymer ?
#
loop_
_entity_poly.entity_id
_entity_poly.type
_entity_poly.pdbx_seq_one_letter_code
_entity_poly.pdbx_strand_id
1 'polypeptide(L)'
;MGWKIFVTFIKDAGNIEINDCLIQSLGFKDFVFVETTNFSERPEVGELYVSKFKNHLLIANSDLIWQFTKPDTTKTERNFIETFPSSEIFSLNLGYGTYYCLIENGIKIRLREVGDEIYQDVGKLIPEELNLKAEDLFDDEELKFMKEELTKEEFEQQYQSNLAYETAFELTKRFFGIRYDEFEIKDYIFESVKYRNYHIDDIQDYGIKADMQFE
;
A
#
# COMPACT_ATOMS: atom_id res chain seq x y z
N MET A 1 0.55 -19.22 0.83
CA MET A 1 0.05 -18.37 1.94
C MET A 1 0.06 -16.95 1.41
N GLY A 2 -1.10 -16.31 1.27
CA GLY A 2 -1.18 -14.96 0.71
C GLY A 2 -0.67 -13.92 1.70
N TRP A 3 0.06 -12.92 1.19
CA TRP A 3 0.40 -11.74 1.97
C TRP A 3 -0.87 -10.93 2.27
N LYS A 4 -0.93 -10.36 3.46
CA LYS A 4 -1.92 -9.37 3.86
C LYS A 4 -1.11 -8.15 4.29
N ILE A 5 -1.10 -7.07 3.50
CA ILE A 5 -0.28 -5.87 3.72
C ILE A 5 -1.17 -4.66 3.45
N PHE A 6 -1.25 -3.71 4.38
CA PHE A 6 -1.95 -2.44 4.19
C PHE A 6 -1.03 -1.30 4.63
N VAL A 7 -0.12 -0.88 3.76
CA VAL A 7 0.94 0.07 4.16
C VAL A 7 1.05 1.19 3.14
N THR A 8 1.15 2.41 3.64
CA THR A 8 1.55 3.58 2.88
C THR A 8 2.92 4.03 3.33
N PHE A 9 3.82 4.20 2.38
CA PHE A 9 5.21 4.58 2.55
C PHE A 9 5.40 6.02 2.10
N ILE A 10 6.11 6.80 2.90
CA ILE A 10 6.52 8.17 2.58
C ILE A 10 8.03 8.20 2.53
N LYS A 11 8.55 8.49 1.34
CA LYS A 11 9.99 8.52 1.09
C LYS A 11 10.60 9.79 1.64
N ASP A 12 11.79 9.66 2.20
CA ASP A 12 12.56 10.75 2.78
C ASP A 12 11.72 11.76 3.59
N ALA A 13 10.86 11.25 4.48
CA ALA A 13 9.99 12.04 5.36
C ALA A 13 10.77 12.91 6.37
N GLY A 14 12.10 12.81 6.38
CA GLY A 14 12.99 13.59 7.23
C GLY A 14 12.87 13.23 8.70
N ASN A 15 13.26 14.15 9.57
CA ASN A 15 13.21 13.95 11.02
C ASN A 15 11.85 14.37 11.61
N ILE A 16 10.76 13.80 11.10
CA ILE A 16 9.40 14.14 11.55
C ILE A 16 9.09 13.49 12.90
N GLU A 17 8.50 14.18 13.87
CA GLU A 17 8.09 13.52 15.11
C GLU A 17 6.75 12.78 14.90
N ILE A 18 6.67 11.50 15.31
CA ILE A 18 5.40 10.77 15.28
C ILE A 18 4.63 11.14 16.54
N ASN A 19 3.63 12.00 16.38
CA ASN A 19 2.78 12.49 17.46
C ASN A 19 1.36 12.76 16.93
N ASP A 20 0.45 13.11 17.82
CA ASP A 20 -0.96 13.32 17.50
C ASP A 20 -1.18 14.44 16.47
N CYS A 21 -0.29 15.45 16.44
CA CYS A 21 -0.36 16.52 15.44
C CYS A 21 -0.09 15.99 14.04
N LEU A 22 0.89 15.09 13.88
CA LEU A 22 1.13 14.40 12.60
C LEU A 22 -0.10 13.58 12.20
N ILE A 23 -0.62 12.77 13.11
CA ILE A 23 -1.77 11.90 12.84
C ILE A 23 -2.99 12.72 12.36
N GLN A 24 -3.29 13.82 13.04
CA GLN A 24 -4.35 14.75 12.66
C GLN A 24 -4.07 15.45 11.31
N SER A 25 -2.82 15.85 11.06
CA SER A 25 -2.45 16.51 9.79
C SER A 25 -2.62 15.60 8.56
N LEU A 26 -2.52 14.28 8.75
CA LEU A 26 -2.76 13.27 7.72
C LEU A 26 -4.25 12.96 7.53
N GLY A 27 -5.12 13.57 8.34
CA GLY A 27 -6.57 13.44 8.27
C GLY A 27 -7.16 12.35 9.16
N PHE A 28 -6.37 11.61 9.93
CA PHE A 28 -6.90 10.58 10.83
C PHE A 28 -7.66 11.22 12.00
N LYS A 29 -8.95 10.91 12.11
CA LYS A 29 -9.83 11.44 13.16
C LYS A 29 -10.05 10.43 14.29
N ASP A 30 -10.11 10.93 15.52
CA ASP A 30 -10.45 10.16 16.74
C ASP A 30 -9.54 8.95 17.03
N PHE A 31 -8.36 8.91 16.40
CA PHE A 31 -7.30 7.97 16.72
C PHE A 31 -6.56 8.45 17.98
N VAL A 32 -6.53 7.61 19.01
CA VAL A 32 -5.81 7.88 20.24
C VAL A 32 -4.59 6.97 20.36
N PHE A 33 -3.49 7.51 20.88
CA PHE A 33 -2.30 6.71 21.17
C PHE A 33 -2.62 5.60 22.16
N VAL A 34 -2.13 4.39 21.87
CA VAL A 34 -2.29 3.20 22.72
C VAL A 34 -0.96 2.84 23.36
N GLU A 35 0.04 2.56 22.55
CA GLU A 35 1.33 2.06 23.00
C GLU A 35 2.42 2.20 21.93
N THR A 36 3.66 2.01 22.35
CA THR A 36 4.79 1.74 21.44
C THR A 36 5.00 0.23 21.36
N THR A 37 4.98 -0.32 20.15
CA THR A 37 5.01 -1.77 19.87
C THR A 37 5.82 -2.04 18.60
N ASN A 38 5.77 -3.26 18.08
CA ASN A 38 6.36 -3.58 16.77
C ASN A 38 5.40 -3.16 15.65
N PHE A 39 5.97 -2.75 14.51
CA PHE A 39 5.18 -2.46 13.33
C PHE A 39 4.38 -3.69 12.89
N SER A 40 3.14 -3.46 12.46
CA SER A 40 2.28 -4.48 11.88
C SER A 40 1.78 -3.98 10.54
N GLU A 41 2.12 -4.68 9.47
CA GLU A 41 1.55 -4.45 8.14
C GLU A 41 0.11 -4.97 8.00
N ARG A 42 -0.41 -5.60 9.06
CA ARG A 42 -1.76 -6.19 9.14
C ARG A 42 -2.58 -5.53 10.25
N PRO A 43 -2.85 -4.22 10.17
CA PRO A 43 -3.70 -3.56 11.15
C PRO A 43 -5.10 -4.19 11.14
N GLU A 44 -5.67 -4.36 12.33
CA GLU A 44 -7.10 -4.62 12.44
C GLU A 44 -7.92 -3.38 12.06
N VAL A 45 -9.23 -3.55 11.91
CA VAL A 45 -10.14 -2.42 11.69
C VAL A 45 -10.00 -1.43 12.85
N GLY A 46 -9.87 -0.14 12.51
CA GLY A 46 -9.69 0.93 13.48
C GLY A 46 -8.30 1.00 14.14
N GLU A 47 -7.33 0.18 13.71
CA GLU A 47 -5.94 0.31 14.13
C GLU A 47 -5.11 1.12 13.15
N LEU A 48 -4.10 1.81 13.69
CA LEU A 48 -3.14 2.60 12.94
C LEU A 48 -1.75 2.35 13.55
N TYR A 49 -0.80 1.92 12.72
CA TYR A 49 0.60 1.76 13.11
C TYR A 49 1.44 2.76 12.32
N VAL A 50 2.25 3.55 13.02
CA VAL A 50 3.13 4.54 12.39
C VAL A 50 4.56 4.33 12.85
N SER A 51 5.45 4.10 11.89
CA SER A 51 6.85 3.77 12.13
C SER A 51 7.79 4.61 11.30
N LYS A 52 8.99 4.84 11.83
CA LYS A 52 10.12 5.27 11.02
C LYS A 52 10.96 4.07 10.66
N PHE A 53 11.33 3.98 9.39
CA PHE A 53 12.36 3.07 8.93
C PHE A 53 13.41 3.85 8.16
N LYS A 54 14.62 3.98 8.72
CA LYS A 54 15.65 4.92 8.23
C LYS A 54 15.06 6.35 8.14
N ASN A 55 15.02 6.95 6.95
CA ASN A 55 14.43 8.28 6.69
C ASN A 55 13.00 8.20 6.13
N HIS A 56 12.38 7.02 6.11
CA HIS A 56 11.05 6.80 5.56
C HIS A 56 10.02 6.71 6.69
N LEU A 57 8.80 7.15 6.39
CA LEU A 57 7.65 6.95 7.27
C LEU A 57 6.79 5.81 6.69
N LEU A 58 6.41 4.87 7.55
CA LEU A 58 5.51 3.77 7.23
C LEU A 58 4.24 3.96 8.02
N ILE A 59 3.10 3.90 7.35
CA ILE A 59 1.77 4.05 7.94
C ILE A 59 0.93 2.85 7.54
N ALA A 60 0.59 2.00 8.49
CA ALA A 60 -0.31 0.88 8.27
C ALA A 60 -1.70 1.17 8.82
N ASN A 61 -2.69 1.20 7.92
CA ASN A 61 -4.11 1.31 8.26
C ASN A 61 -4.94 0.66 7.14
N SER A 62 -5.92 -0.15 7.52
CA SER A 62 -6.71 -0.96 6.59
C SER A 62 -7.73 -0.15 5.79
N ASP A 63 -8.06 1.08 6.21
CA ASP A 63 -9.05 1.93 5.55
C ASP A 63 -8.43 2.96 4.60
N LEU A 64 -7.14 3.25 4.76
CA LEU A 64 -6.38 4.19 3.93
C LEU A 64 -6.39 3.80 2.45
N ILE A 65 -6.44 2.49 2.18
CA ILE A 65 -6.56 1.91 0.84
C ILE A 65 -7.69 2.56 0.02
N TRP A 66 -8.88 2.71 0.59
CA TRP A 66 -10.06 3.22 -0.09
C TRP A 66 -9.92 4.68 -0.51
N GLN A 67 -9.03 5.41 0.15
CA GLN A 67 -8.77 6.82 -0.17
C GLN A 67 -7.74 6.99 -1.27
N PHE A 68 -6.88 6.00 -1.50
CA PHE A 68 -5.85 6.10 -2.53
C PHE A 68 -6.21 5.30 -3.81
N THR A 69 -7.21 4.40 -3.76
CA THR A 69 -7.77 3.68 -4.93
C THR A 69 -8.67 4.53 -5.83
N LYS A 70 -9.08 5.73 -5.40
CA LYS A 70 -9.92 6.62 -6.22
C LYS A 70 -9.09 7.23 -7.36
N PRO A 71 -9.57 7.31 -8.62
CA PRO A 71 -8.81 7.92 -9.71
C PRO A 71 -8.45 9.39 -9.46
N ASP A 72 -9.41 10.14 -8.93
CA ASP A 72 -9.23 11.54 -8.54
C ASP A 72 -8.51 11.66 -7.19
N THR A 73 -7.76 12.76 -7.00
CA THR A 73 -7.09 13.03 -5.73
C THR A 73 -8.11 13.28 -4.62
N THR A 74 -8.12 12.39 -3.63
CA THR A 74 -9.03 12.48 -2.47
C THR A 74 -8.58 13.54 -1.47
N LYS A 75 -9.42 13.82 -0.47
CA LYS A 75 -9.04 14.73 0.61
C LYS A 75 -7.89 14.16 1.45
N THR A 76 -7.94 12.86 1.77
CA THR A 76 -6.85 12.18 2.48
C THR A 76 -5.55 12.24 1.69
N GLU A 77 -5.58 11.98 0.38
CA GLU A 77 -4.39 12.12 -0.47
C GLU A 77 -3.84 13.54 -0.47
N ARG A 78 -4.71 14.57 -0.52
CA ARG A 78 -4.29 15.97 -0.39
C ARG A 78 -3.60 16.24 0.95
N ASN A 79 -4.12 15.74 2.06
CA ASN A 79 -3.50 15.91 3.38
C ASN A 79 -2.07 15.32 3.41
N PHE A 80 -1.88 14.12 2.82
CA PHE A 80 -0.56 13.51 2.68
C PHE A 80 0.37 14.32 1.77
N ILE A 81 -0.13 14.79 0.63
CA ILE A 81 0.64 15.62 -0.32
C ILE A 81 1.03 16.95 0.32
N GLU A 82 0.14 17.63 1.03
CA GLU A 82 0.42 18.90 1.68
C GLU A 82 1.43 18.75 2.83
N THR A 83 1.36 17.62 3.55
CA THR A 83 2.32 17.29 4.61
C THR A 83 3.69 16.91 4.04
N PHE A 84 3.72 16.22 2.88
CA PHE A 84 4.93 15.72 2.24
C PHE A 84 5.02 16.09 0.75
N PRO A 85 5.11 17.38 0.39
CA PRO A 85 4.89 17.87 -0.98
C PRO A 85 5.95 17.43 -1.99
N SER A 86 7.17 17.16 -1.53
CA SER A 86 8.28 16.72 -2.37
C SER A 86 8.58 15.22 -2.24
N SER A 87 7.86 14.51 -1.37
CA SER A 87 8.09 13.08 -1.14
C SER A 87 7.39 12.24 -2.19
N GLU A 88 7.97 11.07 -2.44
CA GLU A 88 7.29 9.96 -3.07
C GLU A 88 6.40 9.28 -2.02
N ILE A 89 5.11 9.15 -2.32
CA ILE A 89 4.11 8.50 -1.48
C ILE A 89 3.64 7.27 -2.24
N PHE A 90 3.86 6.10 -1.65
CA PHE A 90 3.50 4.81 -2.22
C PHE A 90 2.51 4.12 -1.29
N SER A 91 1.28 3.92 -1.72
CA SER A 91 0.27 3.18 -0.98
C SER A 91 0.13 1.79 -1.59
N LEU A 92 0.20 0.76 -0.77
CA LEU A 92 0.18 -0.65 -1.16
C LEU A 92 -0.86 -1.42 -0.35
N ASN A 93 -1.65 -2.23 -1.05
CA ASN A 93 -2.45 -3.29 -0.46
C ASN A 93 -2.21 -4.60 -1.19
N LEU A 94 -1.79 -5.61 -0.43
CA LEU A 94 -1.77 -7.00 -0.88
C LEU A 94 -2.75 -7.79 -0.02
N GLY A 95 -3.73 -8.44 -0.64
CA GLY A 95 -4.74 -9.23 0.06
C GLY A 95 -5.57 -10.06 -0.93
N TYR A 96 -6.89 -9.94 -0.86
CA TYR A 96 -7.79 -10.58 -1.84
C TYR A 96 -7.72 -9.92 -3.22
N GLY A 97 -7.29 -8.67 -3.27
CA GLY A 97 -6.87 -7.97 -4.48
C GLY A 97 -5.51 -7.34 -4.25
N THR A 98 -4.83 -7.01 -5.35
CA THR A 98 -3.58 -6.27 -5.37
C THR A 98 -3.86 -4.86 -5.80
N TYR A 99 -3.41 -3.91 -5.00
CA TYR A 99 -3.49 -2.51 -5.35
C TYR A 99 -2.17 -1.81 -5.04
N TYR A 100 -1.86 -0.82 -5.87
CA TYR A 100 -0.96 0.22 -5.47
C TYR A 100 -1.29 1.59 -6.09
N CYS A 101 -0.90 2.65 -5.38
CA CYS A 101 -0.90 4.01 -5.86
C CYS A 101 0.47 4.64 -5.59
N LEU A 102 0.97 5.37 -6.59
CA LEU A 102 2.23 6.09 -6.51
C LEU A 102 1.97 7.57 -6.83
N ILE A 103 2.34 8.41 -5.87
CA ILE A 103 2.28 9.85 -5.97
C ILE A 103 3.70 10.38 -5.87
N GLU A 104 4.11 11.17 -6.85
CA GLU A 104 5.42 11.81 -6.89
C GLU A 104 5.25 13.32 -7.11
N ASN A 105 5.92 14.15 -6.31
CA ASN A 105 5.83 15.61 -6.37
C ASN A 105 4.40 16.14 -6.34
N GLY A 106 3.55 15.52 -5.51
CA GLY A 106 2.14 15.88 -5.36
C GLY A 106 1.22 15.45 -6.51
N ILE A 107 1.69 14.64 -7.45
CA ILE A 107 0.91 14.16 -8.59
C ILE A 107 0.81 12.64 -8.53
N LYS A 108 -0.42 12.12 -8.63
CA LYS A 108 -0.66 10.68 -8.82
C LYS A 108 -0.17 10.26 -10.20
N ILE A 109 0.95 9.54 -10.25
CA ILE A 109 1.59 9.15 -11.50
C ILE A 109 1.19 7.74 -11.94
N ARG A 110 0.78 6.90 -10.99
CA ARG A 110 0.34 5.53 -11.24
C ARG A 110 -0.68 5.11 -10.20
N LEU A 111 -1.76 4.48 -10.65
CA LEU A 111 -2.73 3.80 -9.81
C LEU A 111 -3.11 2.51 -10.51
N ARG A 112 -3.06 1.41 -9.77
CA ARG A 112 -3.42 0.10 -10.27
C ARG A 112 -4.16 -0.69 -9.21
N GLU A 113 -5.28 -1.29 -9.58
CA GLU A 113 -6.10 -2.15 -8.73
C GLU A 113 -6.56 -3.35 -9.54
N VAL A 114 -6.16 -4.54 -9.12
CA VAL A 114 -6.43 -5.81 -9.80
C VAL A 114 -6.93 -6.83 -8.79
N GLY A 115 -8.02 -7.52 -9.12
CA GLY A 115 -8.48 -8.73 -8.45
C GLY A 115 -8.98 -9.71 -9.50
N ASP A 116 -10.24 -10.13 -9.40
CA ASP A 116 -10.90 -10.94 -10.44
C ASP A 116 -11.03 -10.20 -11.78
N GLU A 117 -10.85 -8.89 -11.80
CA GLU A 117 -10.70 -8.08 -13.01
C GLU A 117 -9.75 -6.92 -12.74
N ILE A 118 -9.41 -6.16 -13.78
CA ILE A 118 -8.68 -4.91 -13.64
C ILE A 118 -9.70 -3.81 -13.29
N TYR A 119 -9.73 -3.40 -12.03
CA TYR A 119 -10.65 -2.37 -11.54
C TYR A 119 -10.14 -0.96 -11.84
N GLN A 120 -8.83 -0.73 -11.74
CA GLN A 120 -8.18 0.55 -12.03
C GLN A 120 -6.85 0.35 -12.76
N ASP A 121 -6.63 1.14 -13.82
CA ASP A 121 -5.38 1.22 -14.56
C ASP A 121 -5.16 2.66 -15.04
N VAL A 122 -4.56 3.48 -14.19
CA VAL A 122 -4.40 4.93 -14.41
C VAL A 122 -2.92 5.30 -14.39
N GLY A 123 -2.54 6.22 -15.26
CA GLY A 123 -1.16 6.70 -15.39
C GLY A 123 -0.34 5.94 -16.43
N LYS A 124 0.95 6.24 -16.52
CA LYS A 124 1.88 5.57 -17.44
C LYS A 124 2.58 4.43 -16.71
N LEU A 125 2.91 3.37 -17.44
CA LEU A 125 3.72 2.27 -16.90
C LEU A 125 5.01 2.80 -16.30
N ILE A 126 5.31 2.34 -15.08
CA ILE A 126 6.51 2.69 -14.33
C ILE A 126 7.65 1.71 -14.64
N PRO A 127 8.92 2.06 -14.36
CA PRO A 127 10.05 1.16 -14.62
C PRO A 127 9.90 -0.23 -13.98
N GLU A 128 9.31 -0.31 -12.80
CA GLU A 128 9.06 -1.57 -12.07
C GLU A 128 8.11 -2.49 -12.86
N GLU A 129 7.10 -1.94 -13.55
CA GLU A 129 6.22 -2.74 -14.42
C GLU A 129 6.92 -3.13 -15.72
N LEU A 130 7.70 -2.21 -16.31
CA LEU A 130 8.33 -2.42 -17.63
C LEU A 130 9.49 -3.43 -17.60
N ASN A 131 10.13 -3.58 -16.45
CA ASN A 131 11.29 -4.46 -16.29
C ASN A 131 10.91 -5.90 -15.97
N LEU A 132 9.68 -6.14 -15.49
CA LEU A 132 9.16 -7.48 -15.19
C LEU A 132 8.75 -8.18 -16.48
N LYS A 133 9.33 -9.36 -16.72
CA LYS A 133 9.00 -10.22 -17.85
C LYS A 133 8.13 -11.38 -17.39
N ALA A 134 7.48 -12.07 -18.32
CA ALA A 134 6.64 -13.22 -17.98
C ALA A 134 7.40 -14.29 -17.19
N GLU A 135 8.70 -14.47 -17.47
CA GLU A 135 9.57 -15.40 -16.76
C GLU A 135 9.90 -14.96 -15.32
N ASP A 136 9.68 -13.69 -14.98
CA ASP A 136 9.80 -13.18 -13.60
C ASP A 136 8.48 -13.33 -12.83
N LEU A 137 7.35 -13.53 -13.52
CA LEU A 137 6.00 -13.58 -12.93
C LEU A 137 5.48 -15.00 -12.67
N PHE A 138 6.04 -15.98 -13.37
CA PHE A 138 5.60 -17.37 -13.37
C PHE A 138 6.81 -18.28 -13.42
N ASP A 139 6.73 -19.43 -12.76
CA ASP A 139 7.71 -20.49 -13.00
C ASP A 139 7.51 -21.13 -14.39
N ASP A 140 8.53 -21.84 -14.88
CA ASP A 140 8.52 -22.44 -16.22
C ASP A 140 7.37 -23.45 -16.42
N GLU A 141 7.00 -24.20 -15.36
CA GLU A 141 5.95 -25.21 -15.43
C GLU A 141 4.56 -24.57 -15.43
N GLU A 142 4.35 -23.56 -14.59
CA GLU A 142 3.15 -22.74 -14.51
C GLU A 142 2.93 -22.00 -15.83
N LEU A 143 3.95 -21.32 -16.36
CA LEU A 143 3.85 -20.60 -17.63
C LEU A 143 3.51 -21.53 -18.80
N LYS A 144 4.07 -22.75 -18.80
CA LYS A 144 3.75 -23.76 -19.81
C LYS A 144 2.30 -24.23 -19.67
N PHE A 145 1.87 -24.59 -18.46
CA PHE A 145 0.50 -25.00 -18.18
C PHE A 145 -0.49 -23.92 -18.63
N MET A 146 -0.24 -22.67 -18.26
CA MET A 146 -1.09 -21.54 -18.62
C MET A 146 -1.21 -21.35 -20.13
N LYS A 147 -0.12 -21.52 -20.88
CA LYS A 147 -0.13 -21.41 -22.35
C LYS A 147 -0.85 -22.57 -23.04
N GLU A 148 -0.88 -23.75 -22.42
CA GLU A 148 -1.50 -24.96 -22.99
C GLU A 148 -2.99 -25.05 -22.63
N GLU A 149 -3.38 -24.65 -21.42
CA GLU A 149 -4.71 -24.93 -20.86
C GLU A 149 -5.62 -23.70 -20.72
N LEU A 150 -5.08 -22.47 -20.65
CA LEU A 150 -5.90 -21.26 -20.51
C LEU A 150 -6.28 -20.65 -21.85
N THR A 151 -7.45 -20.01 -21.88
CA THR A 151 -7.78 -19.08 -22.96
C THR A 151 -6.87 -17.85 -22.92
N LYS A 152 -6.80 -17.11 -24.02
CA LYS A 152 -6.01 -15.87 -24.09
C LYS A 152 -6.46 -14.84 -23.05
N GLU A 153 -7.75 -14.77 -22.76
CA GLU A 153 -8.32 -13.83 -21.79
C GLU A 153 -7.95 -14.20 -20.35
N GLU A 154 -8.08 -15.47 -19.99
CA GLU A 154 -7.66 -15.98 -18.68
C GLU A 154 -6.15 -15.83 -18.46
N PHE A 155 -5.35 -16.11 -19.50
CA PHE A 155 -3.91 -15.88 -19.45
C PHE A 155 -3.57 -14.41 -19.19
N GLU A 156 -4.21 -13.50 -19.93
CA GLU A 156 -3.98 -12.06 -19.78
C GLU A 156 -4.38 -11.59 -18.37
N GLN A 157 -5.52 -12.05 -17.85
CA GLN A 157 -5.98 -11.70 -16.50
C GLN A 157 -4.96 -12.15 -15.43
N GLN A 158 -4.50 -13.40 -15.50
CA GLN A 158 -3.47 -13.91 -14.58
C GLN A 158 -2.16 -13.15 -14.72
N TYR A 159 -1.74 -12.86 -15.96
CA TYR A 159 -0.56 -12.05 -16.23
C TYR A 159 -0.66 -10.66 -15.59
N GLN A 160 -1.79 -9.96 -15.76
CA GLN A 160 -1.97 -8.62 -15.21
C GLN A 160 -2.10 -8.61 -13.68
N SER A 161 -2.63 -9.68 -13.08
CA SER A 161 -2.66 -9.89 -11.62
C SER A 161 -1.27 -10.10 -11.05
N ASN A 162 -0.49 -11.04 -11.61
CA ASN A 162 0.87 -11.31 -11.14
C ASN A 162 1.81 -10.13 -11.42
N LEU A 163 1.65 -9.45 -12.56
CA LEU A 163 2.39 -8.22 -12.84
C LEU A 163 2.14 -7.17 -11.77
N ALA A 164 0.89 -6.94 -11.38
CA ALA A 164 0.56 -5.97 -10.32
C ALA A 164 1.17 -6.39 -8.97
N TYR A 165 1.09 -7.67 -8.64
CA TYR A 165 1.61 -8.24 -7.39
C TYR A 165 3.14 -8.12 -7.29
N GLU A 166 3.85 -8.50 -8.34
CA GLU A 166 5.30 -8.40 -8.41
C GLU A 166 5.78 -6.94 -8.45
N THR A 167 5.07 -6.08 -9.20
CA THR A 167 5.36 -4.64 -9.23
C THR A 167 5.26 -4.01 -7.84
N ALA A 168 4.24 -4.40 -7.07
CA ALA A 168 4.02 -3.92 -5.72
C ALA A 168 5.24 -4.20 -4.81
N PHE A 169 5.81 -5.41 -4.88
CA PHE A 169 7.03 -5.74 -4.14
C PHE A 169 8.27 -5.07 -4.71
N GLU A 170 8.42 -4.98 -6.03
CA GLU A 170 9.53 -4.25 -6.66
C GLU A 170 9.58 -2.79 -6.21
N LEU A 171 8.42 -2.13 -6.08
CA LEU A 171 8.33 -0.75 -5.59
C LEU A 171 8.85 -0.59 -4.16
N THR A 172 8.72 -1.61 -3.30
CA THR A 172 9.25 -1.54 -1.93
C THR A 172 10.78 -1.41 -1.88
N LYS A 173 11.51 -1.81 -2.94
CA LYS A 173 12.96 -1.60 -3.05
C LYS A 173 13.33 -0.13 -2.94
N ARG A 174 12.46 0.79 -3.38
CA ARG A 174 12.69 2.23 -3.29
C ARG A 174 12.80 2.76 -1.86
N PHE A 175 12.26 2.02 -0.88
CA PHE A 175 12.24 2.37 0.54
C PHE A 175 13.22 1.52 1.35
N PHE A 176 13.35 0.25 1.01
CA PHE A 176 14.14 -0.67 1.82
C PHE A 176 15.51 -0.99 1.22
N GLY A 177 15.65 -0.86 -0.09
CA GLY A 177 16.81 -1.30 -0.88
C GLY A 177 16.71 -2.75 -1.38
N ILE A 178 15.74 -3.53 -0.86
CA ILE A 178 15.40 -4.89 -1.24
C ILE A 178 13.87 -5.04 -1.24
N ARG A 179 13.32 -6.14 -1.77
CA ARG A 179 11.87 -6.34 -1.71
C ARG A 179 11.43 -6.63 -0.29
N TYR A 180 10.21 -6.25 0.05
CA TYR A 180 9.65 -6.51 1.37
C TYR A 180 9.55 -8.02 1.65
N ASP A 181 9.14 -8.84 0.67
CA ASP A 181 9.07 -10.30 0.78
C ASP A 181 10.45 -11.00 0.85
N GLU A 182 11.55 -10.28 0.61
CA GLU A 182 12.92 -10.78 0.77
C GLU A 182 13.52 -10.52 2.16
N PHE A 183 12.80 -9.82 3.04
CA PHE A 183 13.27 -9.55 4.40
C PHE A 183 13.48 -10.82 5.22
N GLU A 184 14.51 -10.84 6.07
CA GLU A 184 14.61 -11.84 7.13
C GLU A 184 13.65 -11.47 8.28
N ILE A 185 13.30 -12.44 9.14
CA ILE A 185 12.40 -12.23 10.28
C ILE A 185 12.81 -11.01 11.13
N LYS A 186 14.13 -10.79 11.30
CA LYS A 186 14.66 -9.67 12.08
C LYS A 186 14.39 -8.30 11.46
N ASP A 187 14.25 -8.23 10.13
CA ASP A 187 14.09 -6.97 9.39
C ASP A 187 12.65 -6.45 9.48
N TYR A 188 11.68 -7.31 9.80
CA TYR A 188 10.31 -6.93 10.14
C TYR A 188 10.14 -6.39 11.55
N ILE A 189 11.15 -6.54 12.42
CA ILE A 189 11.06 -6.15 13.82
C ILE A 189 11.63 -4.74 13.97
N PHE A 190 10.75 -3.75 13.85
CA PHE A 190 11.06 -2.36 14.15
C PHE A 190 9.93 -1.67 14.90
N GLU A 191 10.30 -0.66 15.67
CA GLU A 191 9.40 0.06 16.58
C GLU A 191 8.31 0.84 15.83
N SER A 192 7.12 0.88 16.41
CA SER A 192 5.95 1.57 15.90
C SER A 192 5.15 2.22 17.03
N VAL A 193 4.54 3.34 16.71
CA VAL A 193 3.54 3.98 17.55
C VAL A 193 2.17 3.47 17.11
N LYS A 194 1.46 2.80 18.02
CA LYS A 194 0.13 2.27 17.77
C LYS A 194 -0.94 3.25 18.24
N TYR A 195 -1.89 3.51 17.36
CA TYR A 195 -3.09 4.28 17.60
C TYR A 195 -4.34 3.41 17.39
N ARG A 196 -5.44 3.76 18.04
CA ARG A 196 -6.75 3.11 17.81
C ARG A 196 -7.87 4.14 17.79
N ASN A 197 -8.81 3.95 16.88
CA ASN A 197 -10.08 4.66 16.89
C ASN A 197 -11.17 3.70 17.41
N TYR A 198 -11.72 4.03 18.58
CA TYR A 198 -12.72 3.20 19.28
C TYR A 198 -14.16 3.44 18.81
N HIS A 199 -14.38 4.40 17.91
CA HIS A 199 -15.69 4.70 17.34
C HIS A 199 -15.98 3.90 16.06
N ILE A 200 -14.99 3.19 15.54
CA ILE A 200 -15.15 2.30 14.40
C ILE A 200 -15.60 0.94 14.94
N ASP A 201 -16.81 0.53 14.56
CA ASP A 201 -17.29 -0.83 14.84
C ASP A 201 -16.33 -1.85 14.19
N ASP A 202 -16.09 -3.00 14.82
CA ASP A 202 -15.24 -4.10 14.29
C ASP A 202 -15.78 -4.74 12.99
N ILE A 203 -16.69 -4.07 12.29
CA ILE A 203 -17.29 -4.51 11.03
C ILE A 203 -16.49 -3.88 9.90
N GLN A 204 -15.89 -4.75 9.07
CA GLN A 204 -15.25 -4.36 7.82
C GLN A 204 -16.30 -3.68 6.92
N ASP A 205 -16.19 -2.36 6.77
CA ASP A 205 -17.09 -1.57 5.92
C ASP A 205 -16.45 -1.39 4.54
N TYR A 206 -17.21 -1.65 3.49
CA TYR A 206 -16.81 -1.52 2.08
C TYR A 206 -16.79 -0.03 1.63
N GLY A 207 -16.16 0.84 2.42
CA GLY A 207 -15.86 2.22 2.06
C GLY A 207 -16.87 3.29 2.49
N ILE A 208 -18.02 2.97 3.09
CA ILE A 208 -19.00 3.99 3.50
C ILE A 208 -18.56 4.69 4.81
N LYS A 209 -18.17 3.93 5.83
CA LYS A 209 -17.57 4.48 7.06
C LYS A 209 -16.16 5.01 6.85
N ALA A 210 -15.41 4.53 5.85
CA ALA A 210 -14.05 4.98 5.59
C ALA A 210 -13.99 6.49 5.31
N ASP A 211 -14.94 7.05 4.54
CA ASP A 211 -15.02 8.50 4.33
C ASP A 211 -15.34 9.30 5.61
N MET A 212 -15.87 8.67 6.67
CA MET A 212 -16.09 9.32 7.98
C MET A 212 -14.86 9.25 8.91
N GLN A 213 -13.89 8.40 8.63
CA GLN A 213 -12.68 8.21 9.45
C GLN A 213 -11.57 9.22 9.10
N PHE A 214 -11.66 9.80 7.91
CA PHE A 214 -10.74 10.82 7.41
C PHE A 214 -11.47 12.16 7.33
N GLU A 215 -10.92 13.21 7.96
CA GLU A 215 -11.54 14.53 7.88
C GLU A 215 -11.12 15.32 6.65
#